data_AF-A0A521XPN4-F1
#
_entry.id   AF-A0A521XPN4-F1
#
_cell.length_a   1.000
_cell.length_b   1.000
_cell.length_c   1.000
_cell.angle_alpha   90.00
_cell.angle_beta   90.00
_cell.angle_gamma   90.00
#
_symmetry.space_group_name_H-M   'P 1'
#
loop_
_entity.id
_entity.type
_entity.pdbx_description
1 polymer ?
#
loop_
_entity_poly.entity_id
_entity_poly.type
_entity_poly.pdbx_seq_one_letter_code
_entity_poly.pdbx_strand_id
1 'polypeptide(L)'
;MTDSAPIFNVIIDAKGVALEKIEPGRPGYRKASKSIILRQRDAIERYQKLKAAGDSFYGTYSFRFLDTARTFAMLRLRAMEHEIHDNLDRVQAYDGAKKASDR
;
A
#
# COMPACT_ATOMS: atom_id res chain seq x y z
N MET A 1 32.44 -7.02 -7.07
CA MET A 1 31.43 -7.74 -6.27
C MET A 1 30.10 -7.04 -6.46
N THR A 2 29.16 -7.65 -7.18
CA THR A 2 27.80 -7.12 -7.33
C THR A 2 27.10 -7.26 -5.98
N ASP A 3 27.04 -6.14 -5.25
CA ASP A 3 26.37 -6.03 -3.96
C ASP A 3 24.90 -6.38 -4.14
N SER A 4 24.59 -7.66 -3.94
CA SER A 4 23.28 -8.21 -4.21
C SER A 4 22.52 -8.19 -2.90
N ALA A 5 22.11 -6.99 -2.49
CA ALA A 5 21.26 -6.84 -1.32
C ALA A 5 19.85 -7.38 -1.61
N PRO A 6 19.16 -7.96 -0.63
CA PRO A 6 17.79 -8.43 -0.80
C PRO A 6 16.85 -7.29 -1.22
N ILE A 7 15.73 -7.66 -1.84
CA ILE A 7 14.66 -6.75 -2.22
C ILE A 7 13.44 -7.05 -1.37
N PHE A 8 12.75 -6.01 -0.92
CA PHE A 8 11.53 -6.13 -0.12
C PHE A 8 10.34 -5.70 -0.98
N ASN A 9 9.45 -6.62 -1.28
CA ASN A 9 8.19 -6.35 -1.97
C ASN A 9 7.10 -6.02 -0.95
N VAL A 10 6.36 -4.96 -1.22
CA VAL A 10 5.05 -4.71 -0.61
C VAL A 10 3.99 -5.09 -1.65
N ILE A 11 3.17 -6.07 -1.31
CA ILE A 11 2.07 -6.57 -2.14
C ILE A 11 0.78 -6.03 -1.55
N ILE A 12 0.01 -5.30 -2.34
CA ILE A 12 -1.28 -4.73 -1.94
C ILE A 12 -2.36 -5.39 -2.79
N ASP A 13 -3.37 -5.95 -2.14
CA ASP A 13 -4.53 -6.55 -2.79
C ASP A 13 -5.82 -6.20 -2.00
N ALA A 14 -6.95 -6.82 -2.39
CA ALA A 14 -8.23 -6.61 -1.71
C ALA A 14 -8.28 -7.18 -0.28
N LYS A 15 -7.37 -8.11 0.08
CA LYS A 15 -7.29 -8.72 1.41
C LYS A 15 -6.43 -7.91 2.36
N GLY A 16 -5.46 -7.15 1.84
CA GLY A 16 -4.66 -6.24 2.64
C GLY A 16 -3.28 -5.96 2.06
N VAL A 17 -2.29 -5.91 2.96
CA VAL A 17 -0.91 -5.56 2.64
C VAL A 17 0.02 -6.65 3.16
N ALA A 18 0.86 -7.20 2.28
CA ALA A 18 1.87 -8.22 2.62
C ALA A 18 3.29 -7.73 2.30
N LEU A 19 4.26 -8.23 3.05
CA LEU A 19 5.69 -7.96 2.88
C LEU A 19 6.43 -9.26 2.54
N GLU A 20 7.14 -9.26 1.42
CA GLU A 20 7.91 -10.41 0.94
C GLU A 20 9.38 -10.00 0.75
N LYS A 21 10.31 -10.84 1.21
CA LYS A 21 11.76 -10.66 0.97
C LYS A 21 12.19 -11.55 -0.20
N ILE A 22 12.79 -10.95 -1.23
CA ILE A 22 13.37 -11.65 -2.37
C ILE A 22 14.89 -11.61 -2.28
N GLU A 23 15.49 -12.78 -2.09
CA GLU A 23 16.94 -12.95 -2.14
C GLU A 23 17.47 -12.86 -3.59
N PRO A 24 18.72 -12.40 -3.78
CA PRO A 24 19.39 -12.48 -5.07
C PRO A 24 19.36 -13.88 -5.67
N GLY A 25 19.19 -13.96 -6.98
CA GLY A 25 19.13 -15.23 -7.70
C GLY A 25 17.79 -15.96 -7.60
N ARG A 26 16.84 -15.48 -6.78
CA ARG A 26 15.48 -16.03 -6.78
C ARG A 26 14.69 -15.56 -8.01
N PRO A 27 13.71 -16.36 -8.48
CA PRO A 27 12.76 -15.93 -9.49
C PRO A 27 12.12 -14.59 -9.11
N GLY A 28 12.00 -13.67 -10.07
CA GLY A 28 11.44 -12.33 -9.84
C GLY A 28 12.43 -11.27 -9.37
N TYR A 29 13.61 -11.63 -8.83
CA TYR A 29 14.61 -10.66 -8.36
C TYR A 29 15.03 -9.68 -9.46
N ARG A 30 15.33 -10.18 -10.67
CA ARG A 30 15.75 -9.35 -11.82
C ARG A 30 14.67 -8.37 -12.28
N LYS A 31 13.40 -8.72 -12.09
CA LYS A 31 12.27 -7.84 -12.42
C LYS A 31 12.13 -6.76 -11.34
N ALA A 32 12.09 -7.18 -10.08
CA ALA A 32 11.97 -6.29 -8.92
C ALA A 32 13.14 -5.30 -8.82
N SER A 33 14.35 -5.71 -9.20
CA SER A 33 15.54 -4.86 -9.15
C SER A 33 15.49 -3.69 -10.14
N LYS A 34 14.69 -3.78 -11.21
CA LYS A 34 14.57 -2.70 -12.23
C LYS A 34 13.67 -1.55 -11.77
N SER A 35 12.73 -1.83 -10.87
CA SER A 35 11.72 -0.88 -10.39
C SER A 35 11.86 -0.61 -8.90
N ILE A 36 13.06 -0.81 -8.36
CA ILE A 36 13.30 -0.74 -6.93
C ILE A 36 13.29 0.70 -6.44
N ILE A 37 12.48 0.96 -5.41
CA ILE A 37 12.44 2.23 -4.70
C ILE A 37 13.60 2.22 -3.69
N LEU A 38 14.47 3.22 -3.82
CA LEU A 38 15.72 3.28 -3.06
C LEU A 38 15.61 4.15 -1.80
N ARG A 39 14.71 5.13 -1.78
CA ARG A 39 14.63 6.12 -0.70
C ARG A 39 13.23 6.18 -0.10
N GLN A 40 13.18 6.50 1.19
CA GLN A 40 11.92 6.69 1.91
C GLN A 40 11.08 7.82 1.34
N ARG A 41 11.72 8.92 0.91
CA ARG A 41 11.06 10.02 0.22
C ARG A 41 10.30 9.55 -1.02
N ASP A 42 10.95 8.76 -1.87
CA ASP A 42 10.35 8.25 -3.10
C ASP A 42 9.14 7.35 -2.81
N ALA A 43 9.18 6.59 -1.71
CA ALA A 43 8.05 5.78 -1.27
C ALA A 43 6.85 6.64 -0.86
N ILE A 44 7.08 7.72 -0.12
CA ILE A 44 6.04 8.68 0.28
C ILE A 44 5.46 9.40 -0.95
N GLU A 45 6.32 9.88 -1.85
CA GLU A 45 5.89 10.53 -3.10
C GLU A 45 5.08 9.57 -3.98
N ARG A 46 5.50 8.31 -4.07
CA ARG A 46 4.75 7.27 -4.80
C ARG A 46 3.38 7.04 -4.19
N TYR A 47 3.30 6.96 -2.86
CA TYR A 47 2.03 6.81 -2.15
C TYR A 47 1.10 8.00 -2.40
N GLN A 48 1.61 9.24 -2.33
CA GLN A 48 0.83 10.45 -2.60
C GLN A 48 0.29 10.49 -4.03
N LYS A 49 1.12 10.11 -5.01
CA LYS A 49 0.70 10.05 -6.42
C LYS A 49 -0.43 9.04 -6.64
N LEU A 50 -0.31 7.86 -6.05
CA LEU A 50 -1.36 6.83 -6.12
C LEU A 50 -2.65 7.30 -5.45
N LYS A 51 -2.55 7.95 -4.27
CA LYS A 51 -3.69 8.52 -3.56
C LYS A 51 -4.41 9.58 -4.41
N ALA A 52 -3.66 10.47 -5.05
CA ALA A 52 -4.22 11.55 -5.86
C ALA A 52 -4.84 11.04 -7.18
N ALA A 53 -4.31 9.96 -7.75
CA ALA A 53 -4.85 9.36 -8.97
C ALA A 53 -6.22 8.70 -8.76
N GLY A 54 -6.58 8.37 -7.52
CA GLY A 54 -7.78 7.56 -7.23
C GLY A 54 -7.68 6.12 -7.73
N ASP A 55 -6.50 5.70 -8.19
CA ASP A 55 -6.24 4.35 -8.68
C ASP A 55 -6.28 3.34 -7.53
N SER A 56 -6.73 2.11 -7.83
CA SER A 56 -6.61 1.01 -6.89
C SER A 56 -5.13 0.81 -6.57
N PHE A 57 -4.74 0.91 -5.30
CA PHE A 57 -3.36 0.69 -4.82
C PHE A 57 -2.84 -0.74 -5.08
N TYR A 58 -3.61 -1.59 -5.75
CA TYR A 58 -3.29 -2.98 -6.01
C TYR A 58 -2.03 -3.14 -6.86
N GLY A 59 -1.17 -4.06 -6.44
CA GLY A 59 0.07 -4.35 -7.15
C GLY A 59 1.22 -4.64 -6.20
N THR A 60 2.40 -4.78 -6.80
CA THR A 60 3.65 -5.08 -6.09
C THR A 60 4.61 -3.91 -6.23
N TYR A 61 5.12 -3.43 -5.10
CA TYR A 61 6.07 -2.32 -5.01
C TYR A 61 7.37 -2.83 -4.38
N SER A 62 8.48 -2.68 -5.09
CA SER A 62 9.77 -3.23 -4.66
C SER A 62 10.65 -2.17 -4.03
N PHE A 63 11.33 -2.51 -2.94
CA PHE A 63 12.13 -1.59 -2.12
C PHE A 63 13.50 -2.18 -1.80
N ARG A 64 14.51 -1.32 -1.71
CA ARG A 64 15.86 -1.73 -1.29
C ARG A 64 15.97 -1.95 0.21
N PHE A 65 15.27 -1.12 0.99
CA PHE A 65 15.37 -1.10 2.44
C PHE A 65 14.05 -1.53 3.08
N LEU A 66 14.13 -2.41 4.08
CA LEU A 66 12.96 -2.93 4.80
C LEU A 66 12.16 -1.80 5.47
N ASP A 67 12.83 -0.81 6.07
CA ASP A 67 12.15 0.29 6.75
C ASP A 67 11.38 1.20 5.80
N THR A 68 11.88 1.34 4.56
CA THR A 68 11.14 2.06 3.51
C THR A 68 9.90 1.27 3.08
N ALA A 69 10.04 -0.05 2.89
CA ALA A 69 8.92 -0.93 2.57
C ALA A 69 7.85 -0.92 3.69
N ARG A 70 8.27 -0.98 4.95
CA ARG A 70 7.39 -0.87 6.14
C ARG A 70 6.66 0.47 6.18
N THR A 71 7.38 1.58 5.95
CA THR A 71 6.76 2.91 5.90
C THR A 71 5.63 2.95 4.86
N PHE A 72 5.90 2.45 3.65
CA PHE A 72 4.91 2.39 2.59
C PHE A 72 3.71 1.50 2.94
N ALA A 73 3.97 0.31 3.50
CA ALA A 73 2.92 -0.61 3.94
C ALA A 73 2.02 0.02 5.02
N MET A 74 2.60 0.68 6.03
CA MET A 74 1.84 1.36 7.09
C MET A 74 0.98 2.50 6.55
N LEU A 75 1.49 3.28 5.58
CA LEU A 75 0.71 4.35 4.94
C LEU A 75 -0.53 3.79 4.25
N ARG A 76 -0.41 2.66 3.53
CA ARG A 76 -1.56 2.01 2.90
C ARG A 76 -2.55 1.45 3.92
N LEU A 77 -2.07 0.76 4.96
CA LEU A 77 -2.93 0.20 6.01
C LEU A 77 -3.78 1.29 6.67
N ARG A 78 -3.18 2.42 7.03
CA ARG A 78 -3.93 3.57 7.56
C ARG A 78 -4.97 4.10 6.59
N ALA A 79 -4.65 4.18 5.29
CA ALA A 79 -5.64 4.56 4.29
C ALA A 79 -6.80 3.56 4.18
N MET A 80 -6.53 2.26 4.23
CA MET A 80 -7.58 1.23 4.25
C MET A 80 -8.48 1.39 5.47
N GLU A 81 -7.89 1.64 6.65
CA GLU A 81 -8.66 1.90 7.87
C GLU A 81 -9.55 3.13 7.72
N HIS A 82 -9.02 4.24 7.22
CA HIS A 82 -9.83 5.45 6.97
C HIS A 82 -10.95 5.19 5.96
N GLU A 83 -10.69 4.48 4.85
CA GLU A 83 -11.71 4.08 3.87
C GLU A 83 -12.84 3.25 4.52
N ILE A 84 -12.50 2.35 5.46
CA ILE A 84 -13.49 1.56 6.20
C ILE A 84 -14.31 2.45 7.15
N HIS A 85 -13.67 3.35 7.90
CA HIS A 85 -14.37 4.26 8.81
C HIS A 85 -15.30 5.20 8.04
N ASP A 86 -14.85 5.81 6.95
CA ASP A 86 -15.67 6.70 6.11
C ASP A 86 -16.90 5.95 5.55
N ASN A 87 -16.72 4.68 5.16
CA ASN A 87 -17.82 3.84 4.72
C ASN A 87 -18.80 3.50 5.85
N LEU A 88 -18.30 3.21 7.06
CA LEU A 88 -19.15 2.97 8.24
C LEU A 88 -19.94 4.21 8.63
N ASP A 89 -19.30 5.38 8.66
CA ASP A 89 -19.95 6.66 8.96
C ASP A 89 -21.05 6.96 7.93
N ARG A 90 -20.81 6.67 6.65
CA ARG A 90 -21.82 6.83 5.59
C ARG A 90 -23.00 5.88 5.76
N VAL A 91 -22.76 4.62 6.13
CA VAL A 91 -23.84 3.65 6.42
C VAL A 91 -24.63 4.08 7.66
N GLN A 92 -23.97 4.52 8.73
CA GLN A 92 -24.63 5.02 9.93
C GLN A 92 -25.45 6.28 9.65
N ALA A 93 -24.94 7.21 8.84
CA ALA A 93 -25.69 8.39 8.41
C ALA A 93 -26.94 8.03 7.57
N TYR A 94 -26.83 7.02 6.70
CA TYR A 94 -27.96 6.52 5.92
C TYR A 94 -29.03 5.85 6.80
N ASP A 95 -28.62 5.04 7.77
CA ASP A 95 -29.55 4.41 8.73
C ASP A 95 -30.15 5.43 9.72
N GLY A 96 -29.39 6.46 10.12
CA GLY A 96 -29.88 7.57 10.94
C GLY A 96 -30.90 8.45 10.22
N ALA A 97 -30.78 8.61 8.90
CA ALA A 97 -31.74 9.34 8.08
C ALA A 97 -33.08 8.61 7.89
N LYS A 98 -33.19 7.33 8.25
CA LYS A 98 -34.46 6.57 8.18
C LYS A 98 -35.40 6.77 9.39
N LYS A 99 -35.07 7.63 10.36
CA LYS A 99 -35.93 7.89 11.54
C LYS A 99 -36.45 9.33 11.69
N ALA A 100 -36.65 10.07 10.61
CA ALA A 100 -37.34 11.37 10.68
C ALA A 100 -38.26 11.66 9.49
N SER A 101 -38.89 10.64 8.92
CA SER A 101 -39.97 10.81 7.94
C SER A 101 -41.09 9.82 8.22
N ASP A 102 -41.69 9.92 9.40
CA ASP A 102 -43.08 9.53 9.59
C ASP A 102 -43.64 10.23 10.84
N ARG A 103 -44.62 11.11 10.59
CA ARG A 103 -45.45 11.92 11.50
C ARG A 103 -44.92 13.29 11.95
#